data_AF-A0A3Q4GJ00-F1
#
_entry.id   AF-A0A3Q4GJ00-F1
#
_cell.length_a   1.000
_cell.length_b   1.000
_cell.length_c   1.000
_cell.angle_alpha   90.00
_cell.angle_beta   90.00
_cell.angle_gamma   90.00
#
_symmetry.space_group_name_H-M   'P 1'
#
loop_
_entity.id
_entity.type
_entity.pdbx_description
1 polymer ?
#
loop_
_entity_poly.entity_id
_entity_poly.type
_entity_poly.pdbx_seq_one_letter_code
_entity_poly.pdbx_strand_id
1 'polypeptide(L)'
;METIESIAANTALVRAREGGGRSWKWKEMLRFPNISQCKDLAMNIERDYYSLCVKEPIGKKLFQLFCRIIISEAIVALLLCVLSNDIAVQCQMEFIFLLWIRDLHKYLSNEPFAQYQDSMFFARFLQWKQLERSPITKHTFRQYRLLGKGGFGAVWACQVRATGKMYACKKLEKTHVKKRKGEDMALNEKEILQELDSRFVVNLAYAYETKHNLCMVLTMMNGGDLGFHIHRMGSPGLTKDRARFYAAEVCCGLIHLHQKSILYRDLKPENILLDDNGHIRISDLGLAVKMSEGSLVRGRVGTLGYMAPEVIGYERYGMSVDWWGLGCLIYEMTAGRPPFRAKGEKPKSSEMERRIQNEHEEYGNQFSKETKDICSLLLTKDPTKRLGSQKSGGKDVKSHPFFQEINFRMLEAGCVDPPFKPDPSQVYCTDVQDIEEFSTVKGVHFDQTDIFFYSQFNTGSNSIIWQNELIETGCFEELNVFGPKGSASPDLIWSQAPESPKRSLLRRIFRGPTVISGIFQGHK
;
A
#
# COMPACT_ATOMS: atom_id res chain seq x y z
N MET A 1 6.57 -28.90 -16.97
CA MET A 1 8.02 -28.67 -16.72
C MET A 1 8.22 -27.18 -16.78
N GLU A 2 8.62 -26.54 -15.68
CA GLU A 2 8.98 -25.12 -15.68
C GLU A 2 10.13 -24.88 -16.66
N THR A 3 10.09 -23.76 -17.38
CA THR A 3 11.12 -23.43 -18.36
C THR A 3 12.30 -22.70 -17.73
N ILE A 4 13.44 -22.71 -18.43
CA ILE A 4 14.68 -22.04 -17.98
C ILE A 4 14.41 -20.55 -17.66
N GLU A 5 13.58 -19.88 -18.45
CA GLU A 5 13.19 -18.49 -18.21
C GLU A 5 12.36 -18.31 -16.93
N SER A 6 11.39 -19.20 -16.67
CA SER A 6 10.60 -19.18 -15.44
C SER A 6 11.49 -19.43 -14.22
N ILE A 7 12.37 -20.44 -14.30
CA ILE A 7 13.32 -20.79 -13.23
C ILE A 7 14.28 -19.63 -12.94
N ALA A 8 14.84 -19.00 -13.98
CA ALA A 8 15.76 -17.87 -13.81
C ALA A 8 15.05 -16.66 -13.18
N ALA A 9 13.83 -16.34 -13.63
CA ALA A 9 13.04 -15.24 -13.10
C ALA A 9 12.59 -15.50 -11.65
N ASN A 10 12.17 -16.73 -11.33
CA ASN A 10 11.82 -17.16 -9.96
C ASN A 10 13.03 -17.06 -9.04
N THR A 11 14.18 -17.61 -9.45
CA THR A 11 15.42 -17.58 -8.65
C THR A 11 15.87 -16.14 -8.38
N ALA A 12 15.81 -15.27 -9.39
CA ALA A 12 16.16 -13.86 -9.23
C ALA A 12 15.21 -13.14 -8.26
N LEU A 13 13.91 -13.43 -8.31
CA LEU A 13 12.92 -12.86 -7.41
C LEU A 13 13.12 -13.33 -5.97
N VAL A 14 13.28 -14.64 -5.75
CA VAL A 14 13.50 -15.22 -4.40
C VAL A 14 14.75 -14.62 -3.77
N ARG A 15 15.87 -14.55 -4.50
CA ARG A 15 17.09 -13.89 -4.01
C ARG A 15 16.89 -12.42 -3.67
N ALA A 16 16.04 -11.71 -4.41
CA ALA A 16 15.75 -10.30 -4.11
C ALA A 16 14.88 -10.13 -2.85
N ARG A 17 14.09 -11.15 -2.46
CA ARG A 17 13.27 -11.17 -1.23
C ARG A 17 14.08 -11.45 0.03
N GLU A 18 15.12 -12.30 -0.05
CA GLU A 18 15.93 -12.75 1.10
C GLU A 18 16.81 -11.65 1.74
N GLY A 19 16.83 -10.44 1.17
CA GLY A 19 17.49 -9.26 1.73
C GLY A 19 18.80 -8.88 1.05
N GLY A 20 19.13 -7.58 1.07
CA GLY A 20 20.31 -7.03 0.40
C GLY A 20 20.02 -6.61 -1.05
N GLY A 21 19.55 -5.38 -1.23
CA GLY A 21 19.11 -4.88 -2.55
C GLY A 21 19.61 -3.50 -2.93
N ARG A 22 20.17 -2.73 -2.00
CA ARG A 22 20.58 -1.35 -2.28
C ARG A 22 21.71 -1.35 -3.31
N SER A 23 21.62 -0.42 -4.25
CA SER A 23 22.71 -0.09 -5.17
C SER A 23 23.94 0.30 -4.37
N TRP A 24 25.14 -0.11 -4.77
CA TRP A 24 26.38 0.33 -4.13
C TRP A 24 26.55 1.86 -4.11
N LYS A 25 25.86 2.58 -5.01
CA LYS A 25 25.79 4.05 -5.07
C LYS A 25 24.60 4.66 -4.30
N TRP A 26 23.88 3.92 -3.48
CA TRP A 26 22.60 4.41 -2.93
C TRP A 26 22.73 5.72 -2.13
N LYS A 27 23.82 5.91 -1.38
CA LYS A 27 24.11 7.19 -0.67
C LYS A 27 24.35 8.37 -1.61
N GLU A 28 24.83 8.11 -2.83
CA GLU A 28 24.94 9.13 -3.87
C GLU A 28 23.57 9.44 -4.48
N MET A 29 22.73 8.42 -4.67
CA MET A 29 21.36 8.56 -5.20
C MET A 29 20.44 9.32 -4.23
N LEU A 30 20.65 9.18 -2.92
CA LEU A 30 19.91 9.87 -1.86
C LEU A 30 20.75 10.94 -1.15
N ARG A 31 21.73 11.52 -1.85
CA ARG A 31 22.58 12.57 -1.27
C ARG A 31 21.73 13.82 -1.03
N PHE A 32 21.75 14.33 0.20
CA PHE A 32 21.07 15.58 0.49
C PHE A 32 21.62 16.75 -0.33
N PRO A 33 20.72 17.60 -0.86
CA PRO A 33 21.13 18.88 -1.39
C PRO A 33 21.63 19.78 -0.25
N ASN A 34 22.46 20.78 -0.57
CA ASN A 34 22.74 21.82 0.40
C ASN A 34 21.43 22.57 0.72
N ILE A 35 21.24 22.99 1.97
CA ILE A 35 20.01 23.63 2.44
C ILE A 35 19.61 24.87 1.62
N SER A 36 20.57 25.60 1.04
CA SER A 36 20.30 26.72 0.14
C SER A 36 19.47 26.33 -1.09
N GLN A 37 19.58 25.09 -1.55
CA GLN A 37 18.81 24.55 -2.68
C GLN A 37 17.36 24.19 -2.28
N CYS A 38 17.03 24.21 -0.98
CA CYS A 38 15.68 23.98 -0.46
C CYS A 38 14.93 25.30 -0.20
N LYS A 39 15.48 26.45 -0.58
CA LYS A 39 14.91 27.79 -0.30
C LYS A 39 13.48 27.94 -0.84
N ASP A 40 13.25 27.57 -2.09
CA ASP A 40 11.94 27.68 -2.72
C ASP A 40 10.91 26.77 -2.04
N LEU A 41 11.33 25.56 -1.67
CA LEU A 41 10.52 24.64 -0.89
C LEU A 41 10.17 25.23 0.49
N ALA A 42 11.16 25.81 1.18
CA ALA A 42 10.97 26.42 2.50
C ALA A 42 9.93 27.55 2.48
N MET A 43 9.88 28.33 1.38
CA MET A 43 8.95 29.44 1.20
C MET A 43 7.52 29.00 0.90
N ASN A 44 7.35 27.86 0.20
CA ASN A 44 6.05 27.45 -0.34
C ASN A 44 5.41 26.25 0.37
N ILE A 45 6.12 25.60 1.30
CA ILE A 45 5.57 24.48 2.05
C ILE A 45 4.52 24.97 3.05
N GLU A 46 3.34 24.33 3.02
CA GLU A 46 2.27 24.59 3.98
C GLU A 46 2.72 24.23 5.40
N ARG A 47 2.53 25.17 6.34
CA ARG A 47 2.99 25.04 7.74
C ARG A 47 1.89 24.52 8.65
N ASP A 48 1.32 23.37 8.31
CA ASP A 48 0.33 22.68 9.13
C ASP A 48 0.98 21.63 10.05
N TYR A 49 0.75 21.75 11.36
CA TYR A 49 1.32 20.85 12.36
C TYR A 49 0.89 19.39 12.16
N TYR A 50 -0.39 19.14 11.86
CA TYR A 50 -0.90 17.77 11.73
C TYR A 50 -0.36 17.10 10.47
N SER A 51 -0.20 17.83 9.39
CA SER A 51 0.44 17.37 8.17
C SER A 51 1.91 17.03 8.44
N LEU A 52 2.70 18.00 8.89
CA LEU A 52 4.16 17.88 8.95
C LEU A 52 4.68 17.04 10.11
N CYS A 53 4.03 17.09 11.28
CA CYS A 53 4.55 16.48 12.52
C CYS A 53 3.77 15.27 13.01
N VAL A 54 2.60 14.98 12.42
CA VAL A 54 1.74 13.86 12.83
C VAL A 54 1.55 12.84 11.71
N LYS A 55 1.09 13.28 10.53
CA LYS A 55 0.79 12.39 9.40
C LYS A 55 2.04 11.92 8.66
N GLU A 56 2.99 12.83 8.43
CA GLU A 56 4.21 12.50 7.71
C GLU A 56 5.23 11.75 8.57
N PRO A 57 5.63 10.52 8.22
CA PRO A 57 6.48 9.68 9.08
C PRO A 57 7.84 10.29 9.43
N ILE A 58 8.57 10.84 8.44
CA ILE A 58 9.88 11.47 8.67
C ILE A 58 9.72 12.77 9.44
N GLY A 59 8.71 13.58 9.11
CA GLY A 59 8.44 14.83 9.83
C GLY A 59 8.07 14.58 11.29
N LYS A 60 7.25 13.57 11.58
CA LYS A 60 6.97 13.06 12.94
C LYS A 60 8.25 12.65 13.66
N LYS A 61 9.13 11.83 13.05
CA LYS A 61 10.41 11.42 13.66
C LYS A 61 11.33 12.60 13.96
N LEU A 62 11.45 13.56 13.05
CA LEU A 62 12.30 14.75 13.24
C LEU A 62 11.75 15.67 14.32
N PHE A 63 10.42 15.86 14.38
CA PHE A 63 9.78 16.61 15.45
C PHE A 63 9.97 15.94 16.82
N GLN A 64 9.87 14.61 16.89
CA GLN A 64 10.17 13.85 18.11
C GLN A 64 11.63 14.03 18.57
N LEU A 65 12.59 14.01 17.64
CA LEU A 65 14.00 14.27 17.95
C LEU A 65 14.22 15.70 18.48
N PHE A 66 13.52 16.68 17.91
CA PHE A 66 13.50 18.05 18.40
C PHE A 66 12.91 18.16 19.81
N CYS A 67 11.73 17.56 20.06
CA CYS A 67 11.08 17.59 21.37
C CYS A 67 11.94 16.96 22.49
N ARG A 68 12.74 15.93 22.18
CA ARG A 68 13.69 15.30 23.12
C ARG A 68 14.71 16.28 23.71
N ILE A 69 14.99 17.39 23.02
CA ILE A 69 16.01 18.36 23.42
C ILE A 69 15.43 19.50 24.26
N ILE A 70 14.14 19.82 24.07
CA ILE A 70 13.58 21.12 24.48
C ILE A 70 12.50 20.95 25.55
N ILE A 71 11.93 19.76 25.66
CA ILE A 71 10.87 19.44 26.61
C ILE A 71 11.39 18.43 27.64
N SER A 72 10.88 18.50 28.87
CA SER A 72 11.25 17.56 29.94
C SER A 72 11.06 16.09 29.54
N GLU A 73 11.92 15.22 30.06
CA GLU A 73 11.89 13.78 29.76
C GLU A 73 10.51 13.13 30.01
N ALA A 74 9.74 13.65 30.98
CA ALA A 74 8.39 13.17 31.28
C ALA A 74 7.40 13.37 30.13
N ILE A 75 7.42 14.52 29.45
CA ILE A 75 6.53 14.78 28.30
C ILE A 75 7.00 13.97 27.09
N VAL A 76 8.31 13.81 26.90
CA VAL A 76 8.90 12.98 25.84
C VAL A 76 8.55 11.50 26.01
N ALA A 77 8.60 10.96 27.23
CA ALA A 77 8.21 9.60 27.55
C ALA A 77 6.71 9.36 27.30
N LEU A 78 5.85 10.34 27.64
CA LEU A 78 4.42 10.32 27.29
C LEU A 78 4.21 10.37 25.77
N LEU A 79 4.94 11.23 25.07
CA LEU A 79 4.88 11.38 23.61
C LEU A 79 5.28 10.08 22.89
N LEU A 80 6.30 9.37 23.40
CA LEU A 80 6.71 8.07 22.88
C LEU A 80 5.67 6.98 23.21
N CYS A 81 5.09 6.95 24.40
CA CYS A 81 3.99 6.02 24.76
C CYS A 81 2.75 6.18 23.86
N VAL A 82 2.34 7.43 23.62
CA VAL A 82 1.13 7.77 22.84
C VAL A 82 1.34 7.52 21.35
N LEU A 83 2.52 7.83 20.81
CA LEU A 83 2.77 7.82 19.36
C LEU A 83 3.28 6.49 18.79
N SER A 84 3.59 5.52 19.66
CA SER A 84 4.02 4.16 19.26
C SER A 84 2.85 3.22 18.98
N ASN A 85 1.59 3.64 19.19
CA ASN A 85 0.39 2.79 19.16
C ASN A 85 0.39 1.58 20.13
N ASP A 86 1.48 1.32 20.86
CA ASP A 86 1.65 0.13 21.72
C ASP A 86 0.70 0.07 22.93
N ILE A 87 0.18 1.21 23.42
CA ILE A 87 -0.57 1.24 24.69
C ILE A 87 -2.09 1.40 24.52
N ALA A 88 -2.57 1.86 23.36
CA ALA A 88 -4.01 2.01 23.11
C ALA A 88 -4.75 0.67 23.08
N VAL A 89 -4.02 -0.44 22.98
CA VAL A 89 -4.58 -1.78 22.82
C VAL A 89 -4.97 -2.44 24.15
N GLN A 90 -4.46 -1.96 25.30
CA GLN A 90 -4.68 -2.60 26.61
C GLN A 90 -5.56 -1.82 27.61
N CYS A 91 -5.78 -0.51 27.44
CA CYS A 91 -6.44 0.29 28.47
C CYS A 91 -7.93 0.57 28.16
N GLN A 92 -8.84 0.11 29.04
CA GLN A 92 -10.26 0.49 29.07
C GLN A 92 -10.52 1.98 29.42
N MET A 93 -9.47 2.80 29.54
CA MET A 93 -9.50 4.21 29.94
C MET A 93 -9.48 5.17 28.74
N GLU A 94 -10.34 4.92 27.75
CA GLU A 94 -10.27 5.60 26.44
C GLU A 94 -10.54 7.10 26.50
N PHE A 95 -11.58 7.56 27.22
CA PHE A 95 -12.03 8.94 27.07
C PHE A 95 -11.07 9.98 27.68
N ILE A 96 -10.59 9.73 28.91
CA ILE A 96 -9.65 10.64 29.58
C ILE A 96 -8.32 10.67 28.81
N PHE A 97 -7.84 9.50 28.36
CA PHE A 97 -6.60 9.43 27.60
C PHE A 97 -6.71 10.16 26.25
N LEU A 98 -7.82 10.00 25.52
CA LEU A 98 -8.06 10.72 24.26
C LEU A 98 -8.15 12.24 24.44
N LEU A 99 -8.77 12.71 25.53
CA LEU A 99 -8.80 14.15 25.85
C LEU A 99 -7.40 14.70 26.10
N TRP A 100 -6.57 13.97 26.84
CA TRP A 100 -5.19 14.37 27.11
C TRP A 100 -4.32 14.38 25.85
N ILE A 101 -4.48 13.39 24.97
CA ILE A 101 -3.80 13.36 23.66
C ILE A 101 -4.15 14.61 22.85
N ARG A 102 -5.44 14.96 22.81
CA ARG A 102 -5.91 16.15 22.09
C ARG A 102 -5.28 17.43 22.66
N ASP A 103 -5.26 17.56 23.98
CA ASP A 103 -4.71 18.74 24.65
C ASP A 103 -3.18 18.83 24.47
N LEU A 104 -2.49 17.68 24.46
CA LEU A 104 -1.05 17.61 24.14
C LEU A 104 -0.78 18.04 22.69
N HIS A 105 -1.52 17.53 21.70
CA HIS A 105 -1.38 17.99 20.31
C HIS A 105 -1.66 19.47 20.17
N LYS A 106 -2.66 20.01 20.89
CA LYS A 106 -2.95 21.45 20.93
C LYS A 106 -1.78 22.25 21.50
N TYR A 107 -1.12 21.78 22.57
CA TYR A 107 0.07 22.45 23.09
C TYR A 107 1.21 22.43 22.06
N LEU A 108 1.51 21.25 21.51
CA LEU A 108 2.62 21.05 20.58
C LEU A 108 2.46 21.83 19.27
N SER A 109 1.22 22.06 18.81
CA SER A 109 0.94 22.79 17.58
C SER A 109 1.17 24.30 17.67
N ASN A 110 1.49 24.84 18.86
CA ASN A 110 1.77 26.26 19.08
C ASN A 110 3.28 26.52 19.15
N GLU A 111 3.76 27.02 20.29
CA GLU A 111 5.15 27.45 20.49
C GLU A 111 6.20 26.36 20.15
N PRO A 112 6.03 25.07 20.55
CA PRO A 112 6.99 24.03 20.17
C PRO A 112 7.10 23.83 18.65
N PHE A 113 5.98 23.93 17.93
CA PHE A 113 5.98 23.82 16.47
C PHE A 113 6.61 25.06 15.80
N ALA A 114 6.43 26.25 16.34
CA ALA A 114 7.12 27.45 15.86
C ALA A 114 8.65 27.31 16.01
N GLN A 115 9.12 26.93 17.19
CA GLN A 115 10.54 26.70 17.47
C GLN A 115 11.12 25.57 16.61
N TYR A 116 10.34 24.52 16.32
CA TYR A 116 10.75 23.45 15.42
C TYR A 116 11.05 23.99 14.02
N GLN A 117 10.18 24.87 13.50
CA GLN A 117 10.33 25.44 12.16
C GLN A 117 11.60 26.28 11.97
N ASP A 118 12.12 26.88 13.04
CA ASP A 118 13.37 27.64 13.06
C ASP A 118 14.60 26.76 13.36
N SER A 119 14.41 25.46 13.60
CA SER A 119 15.47 24.54 13.99
C SER A 119 16.15 23.84 12.80
N MET A 120 17.35 23.31 13.04
CA MET A 120 18.04 22.46 12.06
C MET A 120 17.29 21.15 11.73
N PHE A 121 16.36 20.70 12.59
CA PHE A 121 15.54 19.51 12.33
C PHE A 121 14.52 19.79 11.23
N PHE A 122 13.93 20.98 11.20
CA PHE A 122 13.07 21.39 10.11
C PHE A 122 13.86 21.65 8.83
N ALA A 123 15.06 22.23 8.92
CA ALA A 123 15.96 22.31 7.77
C ALA A 123 16.29 20.92 7.18
N ARG A 124 16.53 19.92 8.03
CA ARG A 124 16.71 18.52 7.63
C ARG A 124 15.44 17.94 7.00
N PHE A 125 14.27 18.23 7.55
CA PHE A 125 12.98 17.83 6.96
C PHE A 125 12.81 18.38 5.54
N LEU A 126 13.19 19.65 5.30
CA LEU A 126 13.15 20.25 3.96
C LEU A 126 14.07 19.52 2.96
N GLN A 127 15.26 19.08 3.38
CA GLN A 127 16.13 18.28 2.50
C GLN A 127 15.52 16.91 2.17
N TRP A 128 14.88 16.25 3.15
CA TRP A 128 14.13 15.02 2.89
C TRP A 128 12.99 15.24 1.90
N LYS A 129 12.24 16.34 2.07
CA LYS A 129 11.19 16.74 1.13
C LYS A 129 11.69 17.08 -0.25
N GLN A 130 12.89 17.67 -0.36
CA GLN A 130 13.51 17.92 -1.65
C GLN A 130 13.89 16.60 -2.36
N LEU A 131 14.35 15.59 -1.61
CA LEU A 131 14.60 14.25 -2.15
C LEU A 131 13.31 13.56 -2.58
N GLU A 132 12.25 13.63 -1.77
CA GLU A 132 10.92 13.06 -2.05
C GLU A 132 10.36 13.57 -3.39
N ARG A 133 10.53 14.87 -3.67
CA ARG A 133 10.08 15.56 -4.89
C ARG A 133 10.96 15.31 -6.12
N SER A 134 12.02 14.51 -6.01
CA SER A 134 12.89 14.22 -7.14
C SER A 134 12.14 13.43 -8.23
N PRO A 135 12.38 13.72 -9.53
CA PRO A 135 11.67 13.04 -10.60
C PRO A 135 11.84 11.52 -10.57
N ILE A 136 10.73 10.79 -10.67
CA ILE A 136 10.72 9.34 -10.74
C ILE A 136 10.81 8.89 -12.19
N THR A 137 11.70 7.95 -12.47
CA THR A 137 11.90 7.41 -13.81
C THR A 137 12.05 5.89 -13.75
N LYS A 138 12.03 5.24 -14.92
CA LYS A 138 12.34 3.80 -15.02
C LYS A 138 13.69 3.40 -14.37
N HIS A 139 14.63 4.34 -14.25
CA HIS A 139 15.96 4.10 -13.70
C HIS A 139 16.00 4.08 -12.16
N THR A 140 14.92 4.52 -11.51
CA THR A 140 14.71 4.40 -10.07
C THR A 140 14.57 2.93 -9.65
N PHE A 141 14.07 2.08 -10.56
CA PHE A 141 13.71 0.70 -10.27
C PHE A 141 14.60 -0.32 -10.99
N ARG A 142 14.80 -1.49 -10.37
CA ARG A 142 15.17 -2.74 -11.05
C ARG A 142 13.91 -3.57 -11.25
N GLN A 143 13.74 -4.14 -12.43
CA GLN A 143 12.62 -5.02 -12.74
C GLN A 143 13.05 -6.49 -12.61
N TYR A 144 12.15 -7.31 -12.10
CA TYR A 144 12.32 -8.75 -11.92
C TYR A 144 11.23 -9.49 -12.72
N ARG A 145 10.50 -10.39 -12.06
CA ARG A 145 9.53 -11.31 -12.66
C ARG A 145 8.20 -10.64 -13.03
N LEU A 146 7.60 -11.05 -14.14
CA LEU A 146 6.21 -10.76 -14.46
C LEU A 146 5.30 -11.52 -13.48
N LEU A 147 4.40 -10.84 -12.77
CA LEU A 147 3.52 -11.44 -11.76
C LEU A 147 2.14 -11.78 -12.30
N GLY A 148 1.64 -10.99 -13.27
CA GLY A 148 0.33 -11.19 -13.84
C GLY A 148 0.00 -10.19 -14.95
N LYS A 149 -1.16 -10.40 -15.58
CA LYS A 149 -1.71 -9.58 -16.65
C LYS A 149 -3.03 -8.97 -16.19
N GLY A 150 -3.19 -7.66 -16.38
CA GLY A 150 -4.44 -6.93 -16.11
C GLY A 150 -5.15 -6.55 -17.42
N GLY A 151 -6.15 -5.66 -17.33
CA GLY A 151 -6.91 -5.23 -18.50
C GLY A 151 -6.08 -4.45 -19.54
N PHE A 152 -5.21 -3.54 -19.10
CA PHE A 152 -4.47 -2.62 -19.99
C PHE A 152 -2.95 -2.85 -20.01
N GLY A 153 -2.47 -3.91 -19.38
CA GLY A 153 -1.04 -4.21 -19.34
C GLY A 153 -0.70 -5.24 -18.29
N ALA A 154 0.49 -5.15 -17.72
CA ALA A 154 1.11 -6.21 -16.95
C ALA A 154 1.64 -5.72 -15.60
N VAL A 155 1.66 -6.62 -14.61
CA VAL A 155 2.20 -6.35 -13.26
C VAL A 155 3.55 -7.04 -13.11
N TRP A 156 4.58 -6.29 -12.75
CA TRP A 156 5.94 -6.79 -12.61
C TRP A 156 6.45 -6.61 -11.18
N ALA A 157 7.18 -7.58 -10.63
CA ALA A 157 7.98 -7.33 -9.44
C ALA A 157 9.08 -6.32 -9.78
N CYS A 158 9.27 -5.34 -8.91
CA CYS A 158 10.36 -4.37 -9.02
C CYS A 158 10.96 -4.03 -7.66
N GLN A 159 12.14 -3.43 -7.68
CA GLN A 159 12.87 -3.01 -6.49
C GLN A 159 13.36 -1.58 -6.66
N VAL A 160 13.15 -0.73 -5.65
CA VAL A 160 13.75 0.60 -5.61
C VAL A 160 15.25 0.46 -5.42
N ARG A 161 16.04 0.98 -6.35
CA ARG A 161 17.51 0.78 -6.35
C ARG A 161 18.20 1.40 -5.15
N ALA A 162 17.69 2.53 -4.67
CA ALA A 162 18.31 3.24 -3.56
C ALA A 162 18.06 2.54 -2.22
N THR A 163 16.83 2.11 -1.97
CA THR A 163 16.39 1.60 -0.66
C THR A 163 16.41 0.07 -0.58
N GLY A 164 16.34 -0.61 -1.72
CA GLY A 164 16.21 -2.06 -1.81
C GLY A 164 14.79 -2.57 -1.58
N LYS A 165 13.80 -1.69 -1.37
CA LYS A 165 12.41 -2.07 -1.12
C LYS A 165 11.79 -2.71 -2.35
N MET A 166 11.12 -3.84 -2.15
CA MET A 166 10.36 -4.56 -3.18
C MET A 166 8.94 -4.00 -3.32
N TYR A 167 8.47 -3.93 -4.56
CA TYR A 167 7.13 -3.48 -4.95
C TYR A 167 6.60 -4.28 -6.15
N ALA A 168 5.30 -4.13 -6.42
CA ALA A 168 4.67 -4.53 -7.68
C ALA A 168 4.46 -3.29 -8.57
N CYS A 169 4.90 -3.34 -9.82
CA CYS A 169 4.74 -2.28 -10.81
C CYS A 169 3.65 -2.67 -11.82
N LYS A 170 2.44 -2.15 -11.65
CA LYS A 170 1.34 -2.25 -12.64
C LYS A 170 1.65 -1.27 -13.78
N LYS A 171 1.98 -1.81 -14.95
CA LYS A 171 2.29 -1.04 -16.17
C LYS A 171 1.11 -1.11 -17.13
N LEU A 172 0.52 0.03 -17.42
CA LEU A 172 -0.56 0.19 -18.39
C LEU A 172 0.04 0.69 -19.71
N GLU A 173 -0.14 -0.06 -20.79
CA GLU A 173 0.36 0.32 -22.10
C GLU A 173 -0.46 1.49 -22.67
N LYS A 174 0.18 2.61 -22.98
CA LYS A 174 -0.49 3.85 -23.44
C LYS A 174 -1.37 3.62 -24.67
N THR A 175 -0.92 2.78 -25.60
CA THR A 175 -1.67 2.42 -26.81
C THR A 175 -2.94 1.62 -26.50
N HIS A 176 -2.87 0.70 -25.53
CA HIS A 176 -4.02 -0.09 -25.08
C HIS A 176 -5.01 0.76 -24.30
N VAL A 177 -4.52 1.66 -23.43
CA VAL A 177 -5.36 2.63 -22.71
C VAL A 177 -6.15 3.48 -23.71
N LYS A 178 -5.48 4.12 -24.67
CA LYS A 178 -6.15 4.97 -25.68
C LYS A 178 -7.13 4.20 -26.55
N LYS A 179 -6.74 3.03 -27.08
CA LYS A 179 -7.60 2.22 -27.95
C LYS A 179 -8.91 1.81 -27.26
N ARG A 180 -8.88 1.60 -25.95
CA ARG A 180 -10.04 1.15 -25.16
C ARG A 180 -10.73 2.28 -24.39
N LYS A 181 -10.32 3.53 -24.57
CA LYS A 181 -10.83 4.69 -23.83
C LYS A 181 -10.74 4.48 -22.29
N GLY A 182 -9.58 3.98 -21.85
CA GLY A 182 -9.32 3.60 -20.45
C GLY A 182 -8.69 4.70 -19.59
N GLU A 183 -8.58 5.93 -20.09
CA GLU A 183 -7.90 7.06 -19.45
C GLU A 183 -8.54 7.40 -18.10
N ASP A 184 -9.86 7.59 -18.06
CA ASP A 184 -10.61 7.91 -16.85
C ASP A 184 -10.48 6.81 -15.80
N MET A 185 -10.52 5.53 -16.23
CA MET A 185 -10.39 4.38 -15.34
C MET A 185 -8.99 4.32 -14.71
N ALA A 186 -7.95 4.54 -15.51
CA ALA A 186 -6.56 4.54 -15.04
C ALA A 186 -6.28 5.72 -14.11
N LEU A 187 -6.81 6.91 -14.42
CA LEU A 187 -6.65 8.08 -13.57
C LEU A 187 -7.39 7.91 -12.24
N ASN A 188 -8.65 7.46 -12.29
CA ASN A 188 -9.47 7.21 -11.10
C ASN A 188 -8.84 6.16 -10.17
N GLU A 189 -8.33 5.05 -10.71
CA GLU A 189 -7.62 4.05 -9.90
C GLU A 189 -6.41 4.67 -9.18
N LYS A 190 -5.59 5.44 -9.91
CA LYS A 190 -4.42 6.12 -9.35
C LYS A 190 -4.82 7.12 -8.26
N GLU A 191 -5.86 7.94 -8.48
CA GLU A 191 -6.31 8.95 -7.53
C GLU A 191 -6.84 8.33 -6.24
N ILE A 192 -7.67 7.30 -6.35
CA ILE A 192 -8.17 6.56 -5.20
C ILE A 192 -7.00 5.98 -4.40
N LEU A 193 -6.06 5.30 -5.06
CA LEU A 193 -4.89 4.72 -4.40
C LEU A 193 -3.95 5.77 -3.78
N GLN A 194 -3.89 6.97 -4.33
CA GLN A 194 -3.05 8.06 -3.81
C GLN A 194 -3.58 8.63 -2.48
N GLU A 195 -4.89 8.63 -2.29
CA GLU A 195 -5.55 9.11 -1.06
C GLU A 195 -5.65 8.03 0.04
N LEU A 196 -5.33 6.78 -0.28
CA LEU A 196 -5.43 5.65 0.64
C LEU A 196 -4.11 5.40 1.37
N ASP A 197 -4.22 5.23 2.68
CA ASP A 197 -3.19 4.64 3.53
C ASP A 197 -3.90 3.63 4.44
N SER A 198 -3.82 2.37 4.06
CA SER A 198 -4.49 1.28 4.77
C SER A 198 -3.60 0.05 4.80
N ARG A 199 -3.57 -0.66 5.93
CA ARG A 199 -2.88 -1.96 6.01
C ARG A 199 -3.61 -3.09 5.30
N PHE A 200 -4.89 -2.89 4.96
CA PHE A 200 -5.78 -3.89 4.37
C PHE A 200 -6.08 -3.63 2.88
N VAL A 201 -5.49 -2.58 2.31
CA VAL A 201 -5.56 -2.26 0.87
C VAL A 201 -4.12 -2.07 0.37
N VAL A 202 -3.83 -2.41 -0.89
CA VAL A 202 -2.53 -2.11 -1.49
C VAL A 202 -2.34 -0.59 -1.55
N ASN A 203 -1.17 -0.09 -1.16
CA ASN A 203 -0.86 1.33 -1.18
C ASN A 203 -0.03 1.68 -2.43
N LEU A 204 -0.24 2.89 -2.97
CA LEU A 204 0.56 3.45 -4.06
C LEU A 204 1.80 4.15 -3.51
N ALA A 205 2.98 3.65 -3.85
CA ALA A 205 4.26 4.27 -3.50
C ALA A 205 4.72 5.29 -4.56
N TYR A 206 4.54 4.98 -5.85
CA TYR A 206 4.95 5.86 -6.95
C TYR A 206 4.01 5.78 -8.13
N ALA A 207 3.75 6.91 -8.80
CA ALA A 207 3.11 6.97 -10.11
C ALA A 207 4.01 7.73 -11.09
N TYR A 208 4.38 7.09 -12.19
CA TYR A 208 5.25 7.70 -13.20
C TYR A 208 4.94 7.20 -14.60
N GLU A 209 5.44 7.92 -15.61
CA GLU A 209 5.32 7.50 -17.00
C GLU A 209 6.66 7.14 -17.66
N THR A 210 6.56 6.37 -18.73
CA THR A 210 7.65 6.10 -19.66
C THR A 210 7.19 6.43 -21.08
N LYS A 211 8.07 6.20 -22.06
CA LYS A 211 7.72 6.34 -23.48
C LYS A 211 6.46 5.54 -23.87
N HIS A 212 6.25 4.36 -23.27
CA HIS A 212 5.20 3.42 -23.70
C HIS A 212 4.17 3.09 -22.62
N ASN A 213 4.45 3.37 -21.35
CA ASN A 213 3.63 2.90 -20.23
C ASN A 213 3.35 4.00 -19.21
N LEU A 214 2.18 3.92 -18.59
CA LEU A 214 1.87 4.52 -17.30
C LEU A 214 2.13 3.47 -16.22
N CYS A 215 2.81 3.84 -15.13
CA CYS A 215 3.29 2.90 -14.12
C CYS A 215 2.78 3.30 -12.73
N MET A 216 2.08 2.39 -12.07
CA MET A 216 1.77 2.47 -10.64
C MET A 216 2.63 1.46 -9.90
N VAL A 217 3.40 1.93 -8.92
CA VAL A 217 4.22 1.10 -8.05
C VAL A 217 3.48 0.92 -6.73
N LEU A 218 3.05 -0.30 -6.47
CA LEU A 218 2.12 -0.71 -5.43
C LEU A 218 2.80 -1.65 -4.45
N THR A 219 2.26 -1.75 -3.23
CA THR A 219 2.66 -2.76 -2.22
C THR A 219 2.87 -4.13 -2.86
N MET A 220 4.03 -4.76 -2.59
CA MET A 220 4.33 -6.11 -3.06
C MET A 220 3.54 -7.14 -2.24
N MET A 221 2.83 -8.04 -2.92
CA MET A 221 2.05 -9.12 -2.32
C MET A 221 2.58 -10.46 -2.85
N ASN A 222 3.50 -11.06 -2.11
CA ASN A 222 4.30 -12.21 -2.55
C ASN A 222 3.61 -13.57 -2.36
N GLY A 223 2.60 -13.62 -1.49
CA GLY A 223 1.84 -14.83 -1.17
C GLY A 223 0.83 -15.22 -2.25
N GLY A 224 0.66 -14.43 -3.31
CA GLY A 224 -0.28 -14.74 -4.39
C GLY A 224 -1.71 -14.29 -4.07
N ASP A 225 -2.65 -14.63 -4.95
CA ASP A 225 -4.07 -14.32 -4.77
C ASP A 225 -4.81 -15.40 -3.96
N LEU A 226 -5.87 -14.99 -3.27
CA LEU A 226 -6.66 -15.86 -2.42
C LEU A 226 -7.38 -16.95 -3.23
N GLY A 227 -7.66 -16.72 -4.52
CA GLY A 227 -8.22 -17.73 -5.42
C GLY A 227 -7.30 -18.94 -5.56
N PHE A 228 -5.98 -18.72 -5.72
CA PHE A 228 -4.99 -19.80 -5.70
C PHE A 228 -5.05 -20.61 -4.39
N HIS A 229 -5.13 -19.92 -3.25
CA HIS A 229 -5.21 -20.57 -1.93
C HIS A 229 -6.50 -21.37 -1.72
N ILE A 230 -7.64 -20.91 -2.25
CA ILE A 230 -8.91 -21.61 -2.12
C ILE A 230 -8.96 -22.84 -3.03
N HIS A 231 -8.48 -22.72 -4.27
CA HIS A 231 -8.76 -23.71 -5.32
C HIS A 231 -7.61 -24.68 -5.61
N ARG A 232 -6.36 -24.27 -5.37
CA ARG A 232 -5.16 -25.05 -5.75
C ARG A 232 -4.34 -25.55 -4.58
N MET A 233 -4.47 -24.95 -3.40
CA MET A 233 -3.77 -25.42 -2.19
C MET A 233 -4.54 -26.52 -1.48
N GLY A 234 -4.21 -27.78 -1.79
CA GLY A 234 -4.81 -28.94 -1.12
C GLY A 234 -6.27 -29.17 -1.55
N SER A 235 -7.13 -29.53 -0.59
CA SER A 235 -8.56 -29.67 -0.83
C SER A 235 -9.23 -28.30 -1.00
N PRO A 236 -10.15 -28.12 -1.96
CA PRO A 236 -10.84 -26.84 -2.16
C PRO A 236 -11.48 -26.29 -0.88
N GLY A 237 -11.28 -24.99 -0.64
CA GLY A 237 -11.69 -24.30 0.58
C GLY A 237 -10.55 -24.10 1.58
N LEU A 238 -10.82 -23.35 2.64
CA LEU A 238 -9.89 -23.01 3.70
C LEU A 238 -10.38 -23.56 5.04
N THR A 239 -9.47 -23.66 6.00
CA THR A 239 -9.85 -23.94 7.38
C THR A 239 -10.70 -22.80 7.96
N LYS A 240 -11.54 -23.11 8.95
CA LYS A 240 -12.41 -22.13 9.63
C LYS A 240 -11.65 -20.90 10.10
N ASP A 241 -10.47 -21.10 10.70
CA ASP A 241 -9.68 -20.01 11.26
C ASP A 241 -9.06 -19.12 10.19
N ARG A 242 -8.58 -19.70 9.08
CA ARG A 242 -8.10 -18.93 7.92
C ARG A 242 -9.22 -18.11 7.28
N ALA A 243 -10.37 -18.74 7.02
CA ALA A 243 -11.52 -18.06 6.44
C ALA A 243 -12.01 -16.89 7.31
N ARG A 244 -12.11 -17.10 8.64
CA ARG A 244 -12.50 -16.07 9.60
C ARG A 244 -11.49 -14.92 9.65
N PHE A 245 -10.19 -15.23 9.72
CA PHE A 245 -9.13 -14.23 9.77
C PHE A 245 -9.11 -13.36 8.51
N TYR A 246 -9.10 -13.96 7.32
CA TYR A 246 -9.10 -13.20 6.07
C TYR A 246 -10.39 -12.40 5.88
N ALA A 247 -11.55 -12.95 6.25
CA ALA A 247 -12.81 -12.21 6.23
C ALA A 247 -12.76 -10.97 7.15
N ALA A 248 -12.10 -11.06 8.30
CA ALA A 248 -11.95 -9.93 9.22
C ALA A 248 -11.04 -8.84 8.63
N GLU A 249 -9.93 -9.21 8.00
CA GLU A 249 -9.03 -8.26 7.34
C GLU A 249 -9.71 -7.60 6.12
N VAL A 250 -10.47 -8.35 5.32
CA VAL A 250 -11.25 -7.80 4.20
C VAL A 250 -12.32 -6.85 4.73
N CYS A 251 -13.00 -7.21 5.83
CA CYS A 251 -13.98 -6.34 6.48
C CYS A 251 -13.35 -4.99 6.89
N CYS A 252 -12.17 -4.99 7.51
CA CYS A 252 -11.44 -3.76 7.82
C CYS A 252 -11.07 -2.96 6.56
N GLY A 253 -10.60 -3.63 5.50
CA GLY A 253 -10.31 -3.00 4.21
C GLY A 253 -11.52 -2.29 3.60
N LEU A 254 -12.69 -2.95 3.58
CA LEU A 254 -13.94 -2.36 3.11
C LEU A 254 -14.35 -1.16 3.96
N ILE A 255 -14.25 -1.25 5.28
CA ILE A 255 -14.55 -0.14 6.19
C ILE A 255 -13.65 1.07 5.90
N HIS A 256 -12.35 0.86 5.68
CA HIS A 256 -11.43 1.95 5.36
C HIS A 256 -11.77 2.63 4.03
N LEU A 257 -12.17 1.85 3.01
CA LEU A 257 -12.65 2.39 1.74
C LEU A 257 -13.94 3.20 1.95
N HIS A 258 -14.92 2.64 2.65
CA HIS A 258 -16.22 3.28 2.89
C HIS A 258 -16.11 4.56 3.72
N GLN A 259 -15.19 4.62 4.70
CA GLN A 259 -14.90 5.83 5.50
C GLN A 259 -14.38 7.00 4.65
N LYS A 260 -13.78 6.71 3.49
CA LYS A 260 -13.34 7.69 2.49
C LYS A 260 -14.36 7.87 1.35
N SER A 261 -15.59 7.35 1.55
CA SER A 261 -16.65 7.32 0.56
C SER A 261 -16.26 6.60 -0.74
N ILE A 262 -15.35 5.62 -0.68
CA ILE A 262 -14.95 4.82 -1.84
C ILE A 262 -15.75 3.52 -1.86
N LEU A 263 -16.43 3.28 -2.98
CA LEU A 263 -17.16 2.05 -3.24
C LEU A 263 -16.33 1.13 -4.14
N TYR A 264 -16.06 -0.11 -3.73
CA TYR A 264 -15.04 -0.97 -4.37
C TYR A 264 -15.54 -1.75 -5.60
N ARG A 265 -16.69 -2.43 -5.50
CA ARG A 265 -17.45 -3.08 -6.60
C ARG A 265 -16.84 -4.31 -7.29
N ASP A 266 -15.63 -4.77 -6.92
CA ASP A 266 -15.04 -5.96 -7.54
C ASP A 266 -14.39 -6.91 -6.52
N LEU A 267 -15.08 -7.15 -5.39
CA LEU A 267 -14.62 -8.11 -4.40
C LEU A 267 -14.78 -9.55 -4.87
N LYS A 268 -13.64 -10.22 -5.04
CA LYS A 268 -13.49 -11.62 -5.45
C LYS A 268 -12.14 -12.18 -4.97
N PRO A 269 -11.95 -13.51 -4.88
CA PRO A 269 -10.70 -14.10 -4.42
C PRO A 269 -9.46 -13.63 -5.18
N GLU A 270 -9.56 -13.41 -6.49
CA GLU A 270 -8.42 -13.01 -7.33
C GLU A 270 -7.90 -11.60 -7.00
N ASN A 271 -8.73 -10.75 -6.39
CA ASN A 271 -8.36 -9.39 -6.01
C ASN A 271 -7.92 -9.27 -4.54
N ILE A 272 -7.89 -10.37 -3.78
CA ILE A 272 -7.37 -10.40 -2.42
C ILE A 272 -6.01 -11.07 -2.44
N LEU A 273 -4.96 -10.33 -2.10
CA LEU A 273 -3.58 -10.80 -2.22
C LEU A 273 -2.95 -10.99 -0.83
N LEU A 274 -2.03 -11.95 -0.71
CA LEU A 274 -1.29 -12.23 0.54
C LEU A 274 0.13 -11.65 0.50
N ASP A 275 0.60 -11.13 1.63
CA ASP A 275 2.01 -10.75 1.82
C ASP A 275 2.87 -11.91 2.36
N ASP A 276 4.17 -11.68 2.56
CA ASP A 276 5.12 -12.71 3.04
C ASP A 276 4.81 -13.21 4.46
N ASN A 277 4.05 -12.45 5.25
CA ASN A 277 3.66 -12.83 6.60
C ASN A 277 2.30 -13.53 6.64
N GLY A 278 1.54 -13.49 5.53
CA GLY A 278 0.23 -14.10 5.39
C GLY A 278 -0.95 -13.18 5.67
N HIS A 279 -0.71 -11.86 5.82
CA HIS A 279 -1.80 -10.88 5.86
C HIS A 279 -2.36 -10.64 4.46
N ILE A 280 -3.66 -10.39 4.37
CA ILE A 280 -4.29 -10.06 3.09
C ILE A 280 -4.42 -8.56 2.87
N ARG A 281 -4.50 -8.16 1.59
CA ARG A 281 -4.90 -6.82 1.18
C ARG A 281 -5.83 -6.89 -0.03
N ILE A 282 -6.80 -5.99 -0.06
CA ILE A 282 -7.61 -5.69 -1.23
C ILE A 282 -6.73 -5.02 -2.29
N SER A 283 -6.87 -5.45 -3.54
CA SER A 283 -6.13 -4.95 -4.69
C SER A 283 -7.06 -4.63 -5.88
N ASP A 284 -6.50 -4.11 -6.97
CA ASP A 284 -7.21 -3.73 -8.21
C ASP A 284 -8.44 -2.82 -8.00
N LEU A 285 -8.20 -1.53 -7.87
CA LEU A 285 -9.25 -0.52 -7.62
C LEU A 285 -9.77 0.10 -8.93
N GLY A 286 -9.53 -0.55 -10.08
CA GLY A 286 -9.93 -0.06 -11.39
C GLY A 286 -11.45 0.15 -11.54
N LEU A 287 -12.26 -0.61 -10.81
CA LEU A 287 -13.73 -0.45 -10.79
C LEU A 287 -14.23 0.35 -9.57
N ALA A 288 -13.35 0.78 -8.66
CA ALA A 288 -13.76 1.55 -7.50
C ALA A 288 -14.21 2.96 -7.91
N VAL A 289 -15.10 3.57 -7.15
CA VAL A 289 -15.56 4.95 -7.39
C VAL A 289 -15.65 5.71 -6.08
N LYS A 290 -15.26 6.98 -6.11
CA LYS A 290 -15.48 7.91 -5.00
C LYS A 290 -16.91 8.45 -5.09
N MET A 291 -17.67 8.24 -4.03
CA MET A 291 -19.07 8.62 -3.90
C MET A 291 -19.16 10.02 -3.31
N SER A 292 -20.03 10.86 -3.87
CA SER A 292 -20.48 12.07 -3.19
C SER A 292 -21.38 11.70 -2.02
N GLU A 293 -21.35 12.48 -0.94
CA GLU A 293 -22.17 12.23 0.25
C GLU A 293 -23.66 12.13 -0.10
N GLY A 294 -24.35 11.12 0.44
CA GLY A 294 -25.77 10.85 0.18
C GLY A 294 -26.10 10.40 -1.25
N SER A 295 -25.12 10.25 -2.15
CA SER A 295 -25.35 9.86 -3.54
C SER A 295 -25.27 8.35 -3.74
N LEU A 296 -26.04 7.85 -4.70
CA LEU A 296 -25.97 6.46 -5.18
C LEU A 296 -25.47 6.44 -6.63
N VAL A 297 -24.71 5.41 -6.98
CA VAL A 297 -24.23 5.19 -8.35
C VAL A 297 -25.15 4.25 -9.09
N ARG A 298 -25.07 4.29 -10.42
CA ARG A 298 -25.74 3.34 -11.32
C ARG A 298 -24.73 2.86 -12.34
N GLY A 299 -24.67 1.55 -12.55
CA GLY A 299 -23.77 0.95 -13.53
C GLY A 299 -23.60 -0.53 -13.28
N ARG A 300 -23.58 -1.32 -14.35
CA ARG A 300 -23.43 -2.76 -14.27
C ARG A 300 -21.95 -3.14 -14.41
N VAL A 301 -21.22 -3.09 -13.31
CA VAL A 301 -19.78 -3.36 -13.25
C VAL A 301 -19.46 -4.37 -12.16
N GLY A 302 -18.34 -5.07 -12.31
CA GLY A 302 -17.89 -6.13 -11.41
C GLY A 302 -17.92 -7.51 -12.08
N THR A 303 -17.43 -8.51 -11.35
CA THR A 303 -17.33 -9.88 -11.84
C THR A 303 -18.63 -10.66 -11.65
N LEU A 304 -19.15 -11.27 -12.72
CA LEU A 304 -20.39 -12.07 -12.64
C LEU A 304 -20.21 -13.27 -11.71
N GLY A 305 -21.14 -13.43 -10.75
CA GLY A 305 -21.02 -14.35 -9.61
C GLY A 305 -20.76 -13.64 -8.28
N TYR A 306 -20.17 -12.44 -8.33
CA TYR A 306 -19.90 -11.59 -7.16
C TYR A 306 -20.68 -10.27 -7.21
N MET A 307 -21.19 -9.86 -8.38
CA MET A 307 -22.11 -8.73 -8.48
C MET A 307 -23.39 -8.97 -7.66
N ALA A 308 -23.77 -7.98 -6.84
CA ALA A 308 -24.99 -8.02 -6.04
C ALA A 308 -26.27 -7.95 -6.91
N PRO A 309 -27.42 -8.43 -6.41
CA PRO A 309 -28.68 -8.43 -7.16
C PRO A 309 -29.07 -7.04 -7.70
N GLU A 310 -28.89 -5.98 -6.92
CA GLU A 310 -29.20 -4.61 -7.32
C GLU A 310 -28.29 -4.07 -8.44
N VAL A 311 -27.05 -4.60 -8.56
CA VAL A 311 -26.14 -4.28 -9.66
C VAL A 311 -26.60 -4.97 -10.95
N ILE A 312 -27.00 -6.24 -10.85
CA ILE A 312 -27.52 -7.03 -11.98
C ILE A 312 -28.86 -6.46 -12.45
N GLY A 313 -29.73 -6.06 -11.51
CA GLY A 313 -31.01 -5.40 -11.76
C GLY A 313 -30.90 -3.97 -12.30
N TYR A 314 -29.67 -3.44 -12.45
CA TYR A 314 -29.40 -2.09 -12.96
C TYR A 314 -30.06 -0.97 -12.12
N GLU A 315 -30.18 -1.22 -10.82
CA GLU A 315 -30.69 -0.29 -9.82
C GLU A 315 -29.60 0.71 -9.40
N ARG A 316 -29.99 1.71 -8.59
CA ARG A 316 -29.04 2.60 -7.93
C ARG A 316 -28.56 1.94 -6.64
N TYR A 317 -27.26 1.96 -6.40
CA TYR A 317 -26.66 1.28 -5.26
C TYR A 317 -25.53 2.10 -4.61
N GLY A 318 -25.22 1.71 -3.37
CA GLY A 318 -24.14 2.27 -2.58
C GLY A 318 -23.27 1.16 -1.99
N MET A 319 -22.75 1.36 -0.79
CA MET A 319 -21.79 0.46 -0.12
C MET A 319 -22.30 -0.97 0.16
N SER A 320 -23.62 -1.20 0.06
CA SER A 320 -24.26 -2.51 0.26
C SER A 320 -23.69 -3.61 -0.66
N VAL A 321 -23.21 -3.25 -1.85
CA VAL A 321 -22.72 -4.22 -2.84
C VAL A 321 -21.38 -4.82 -2.43
N ASP A 322 -20.56 -4.10 -1.67
CA ASP A 322 -19.28 -4.62 -1.15
C ASP A 322 -19.51 -5.64 -0.04
N TRP A 323 -20.56 -5.44 0.78
CA TRP A 323 -20.96 -6.42 1.81
C TRP A 323 -21.51 -7.72 1.21
N TRP A 324 -22.23 -7.63 0.10
CA TRP A 324 -22.60 -8.81 -0.69
C TRP A 324 -21.34 -9.56 -1.16
N GLY A 325 -20.35 -8.84 -1.70
CA GLY A 325 -19.07 -9.41 -2.11
C GLY A 325 -18.35 -10.13 -0.96
N LEU A 326 -18.40 -9.58 0.26
CA LEU A 326 -17.84 -10.24 1.45
C LEU A 326 -18.59 -11.54 1.78
N GLY A 327 -19.91 -11.55 1.64
CA GLY A 327 -20.73 -12.76 1.77
C GLY A 327 -20.33 -13.85 0.78
N CYS A 328 -20.15 -13.49 -0.50
CA CYS A 328 -19.66 -14.41 -1.53
C CYS A 328 -18.26 -14.95 -1.18
N LEU A 329 -17.37 -14.10 -0.69
CA LEU A 329 -16.00 -14.47 -0.35
C LEU A 329 -15.95 -15.43 0.86
N ILE A 330 -16.69 -15.16 1.93
CA ILE A 330 -16.78 -16.07 3.09
C ILE A 330 -17.36 -17.42 2.68
N TYR A 331 -18.41 -17.40 1.85
CA TYR A 331 -18.99 -18.63 1.31
C TYR A 331 -17.95 -19.44 0.54
N GLU A 332 -17.22 -18.80 -0.38
CA GLU A 332 -16.26 -19.50 -1.24
C GLU A 332 -15.02 -19.98 -0.50
N MET A 333 -14.51 -19.20 0.45
CA MET A 333 -13.45 -19.66 1.35
C MET A 333 -13.88 -20.91 2.14
N THR A 334 -15.17 -21.03 2.49
CA THR A 334 -15.67 -22.18 3.25
C THR A 334 -16.00 -23.37 2.35
N ALA A 335 -16.65 -23.14 1.20
CA ALA A 335 -17.15 -24.19 0.32
C ALA A 335 -16.17 -24.64 -0.77
N GLY A 336 -15.11 -23.86 -1.04
CA GLY A 336 -14.22 -24.07 -2.18
C GLY A 336 -14.88 -23.79 -3.54
N ARG A 337 -16.01 -23.08 -3.55
CA ARG A 337 -16.74 -22.67 -4.77
C ARG A 337 -17.64 -21.45 -4.51
N PRO A 338 -17.96 -20.64 -5.54
CA PRO A 338 -18.91 -19.54 -5.40
C PRO A 338 -20.34 -19.99 -5.01
N PRO A 339 -21.15 -19.14 -4.36
CA PRO A 339 -22.47 -19.51 -3.84
C PRO A 339 -23.48 -19.97 -4.90
N PHE A 340 -23.49 -19.33 -6.07
CA PHE A 340 -24.48 -19.58 -7.13
C PHE A 340 -23.96 -20.46 -8.27
N ARG A 341 -22.79 -21.11 -8.09
CA ARG A 341 -22.16 -21.96 -9.11
C ARG A 341 -21.90 -23.36 -8.56
N ALA A 342 -22.40 -24.38 -9.26
CA ALA A 342 -22.10 -25.77 -8.91
C ALA A 342 -20.69 -26.17 -9.36
N LYS A 343 -20.14 -27.24 -8.76
CA LYS A 343 -18.79 -27.71 -9.06
C LYS A 343 -18.67 -28.14 -10.53
N GLY A 344 -17.70 -27.59 -11.24
CA GLY A 344 -17.43 -27.89 -12.66
C GLY A 344 -18.41 -27.26 -13.65
N GLU A 345 -19.41 -26.50 -13.16
CA GLU A 345 -20.43 -25.90 -14.00
C GLU A 345 -19.92 -24.61 -14.68
N LYS A 346 -20.32 -24.42 -15.95
CA LYS A 346 -20.12 -23.17 -16.70
C LYS A 346 -21.48 -22.65 -17.19
N PRO A 347 -22.33 -22.16 -16.28
CA PRO A 347 -23.66 -21.67 -16.63
C PRO A 347 -23.57 -20.44 -17.56
N LYS A 348 -24.58 -20.28 -18.42
CA LYS A 348 -24.73 -19.07 -19.25
C LYS A 348 -24.93 -17.84 -18.35
N SER A 349 -24.52 -16.66 -18.81
CA SER A 349 -24.63 -15.42 -18.03
C SER A 349 -26.06 -15.15 -17.53
N SER A 350 -27.06 -15.31 -18.41
CA SER A 350 -28.48 -15.13 -18.06
C SER A 350 -28.96 -16.07 -16.95
N GLU A 351 -28.44 -17.30 -16.91
CA GLU A 351 -28.78 -18.26 -15.86
C GLU A 351 -28.12 -17.86 -14.54
N MET A 352 -26.83 -17.48 -14.56
CA MET A 352 -26.16 -16.95 -13.36
C MET A 352 -26.88 -15.73 -12.78
N GLU A 353 -27.31 -14.81 -13.64
CA GLU A 353 -28.07 -13.63 -13.23
C GLU A 353 -29.39 -14.03 -12.56
N ARG A 354 -30.13 -14.96 -13.17
CA ARG A 354 -31.38 -15.49 -12.61
C ARG A 354 -31.16 -16.12 -11.23
N ARG A 355 -30.10 -16.91 -11.04
CA ARG A 355 -29.77 -17.53 -9.75
C ARG A 355 -29.44 -16.49 -8.69
N ILE A 356 -28.56 -15.54 -9.01
CA ILE A 356 -28.20 -14.44 -8.10
C ILE A 356 -29.43 -13.63 -7.70
N GLN A 357 -30.38 -13.41 -8.62
CA GLN A 357 -31.61 -12.66 -8.34
C GLN A 357 -32.67 -13.47 -7.60
N ASN A 358 -32.83 -14.78 -7.84
CA ASN A 358 -34.03 -15.52 -7.40
C ASN A 358 -33.76 -16.71 -6.49
N GLU A 359 -32.56 -17.28 -6.48
CA GLU A 359 -32.25 -18.49 -5.72
C GLU A 359 -31.56 -18.19 -4.39
N HIS A 360 -31.73 -19.09 -3.43
CA HIS A 360 -30.98 -19.08 -2.18
C HIS A 360 -29.73 -19.95 -2.31
N GLU A 361 -28.67 -19.55 -1.63
CA GLU A 361 -27.44 -20.30 -1.53
C GLU A 361 -27.62 -21.57 -0.68
N GLU A 362 -26.92 -22.64 -1.06
CA GLU A 362 -26.96 -23.93 -0.36
C GLU A 362 -25.78 -24.07 0.59
N TYR A 363 -26.03 -24.59 1.79
CA TYR A 363 -25.01 -24.76 2.83
C TYR A 363 -24.77 -26.24 3.11
N GLY A 364 -23.55 -26.72 2.85
CA GLY A 364 -23.12 -28.07 3.19
C GLY A 364 -22.60 -28.20 4.63
N ASN A 365 -22.15 -29.40 4.99
CA ASN A 365 -21.68 -29.75 6.33
C ASN A 365 -20.42 -28.98 6.79
N GLN A 366 -19.69 -28.38 5.86
CA GLN A 366 -18.51 -27.56 6.14
C GLN A 366 -18.85 -26.21 6.79
N PHE A 367 -20.11 -25.76 6.73
CA PHE A 367 -20.54 -24.50 7.32
C PHE A 367 -20.93 -24.67 8.78
N SER A 368 -20.26 -23.96 9.69
CA SER A 368 -20.75 -23.83 11.07
C SER A 368 -22.04 -23.01 11.11
N LYS A 369 -22.77 -23.08 12.23
CA LYS A 369 -23.97 -22.28 12.43
C LYS A 369 -23.70 -20.78 12.22
N GLU A 370 -22.61 -20.27 12.79
CA GLU A 370 -22.21 -18.86 12.70
C GLU A 370 -21.76 -18.47 11.28
N THR A 371 -21.12 -19.40 10.56
CA THR A 371 -20.67 -19.17 9.18
C THR A 371 -21.86 -19.11 8.23
N LYS A 372 -22.83 -20.02 8.40
CA LYS A 372 -24.09 -19.98 7.66
C LYS A 372 -24.87 -18.69 7.95
N ASP A 373 -24.96 -18.31 9.21
CA ASP A 373 -25.69 -17.12 9.65
C ASP A 373 -25.12 -15.84 9.01
N ILE A 374 -23.81 -15.61 9.12
CA ILE A 374 -23.18 -14.41 8.52
C ILE A 374 -23.32 -14.38 7.00
N CYS A 375 -23.14 -15.52 6.33
CA CYS A 375 -23.33 -15.62 4.88
C CYS A 375 -24.76 -15.25 4.49
N SER A 376 -25.77 -15.79 5.18
CA SER A 376 -27.19 -15.51 4.86
C SER A 376 -27.56 -14.04 5.06
N LEU A 377 -26.99 -13.39 6.07
CA LEU A 377 -27.22 -11.97 6.38
C LEU A 377 -26.50 -11.03 5.38
N LEU A 378 -25.31 -11.40 4.92
CA LEU A 378 -24.56 -10.66 3.88
C LEU A 378 -25.10 -10.92 2.46
N LEU A 379 -25.59 -12.12 2.19
CA LEU A 379 -26.20 -12.53 0.92
C LEU A 379 -27.73 -12.28 0.89
N THR A 380 -28.22 -11.44 1.79
CA THR A 380 -29.60 -10.95 1.71
C THR A 380 -29.78 -10.10 0.45
N LYS A 381 -30.71 -10.51 -0.40
CA LYS A 381 -30.93 -9.90 -1.72
C LYS A 381 -31.43 -8.46 -1.63
N ASP A 382 -32.31 -8.17 -0.68
CA ASP A 382 -32.77 -6.81 -0.38
C ASP A 382 -31.62 -5.99 0.27
N PRO A 383 -31.04 -5.00 -0.44
CA PRO A 383 -29.88 -4.27 0.05
C PRO A 383 -30.17 -3.49 1.34
N THR A 384 -31.44 -3.13 1.60
CA THR A 384 -31.82 -2.38 2.80
C THR A 384 -31.85 -3.24 4.06
N LYS A 385 -31.96 -4.57 3.91
CA LYS A 385 -31.96 -5.54 5.02
C LYS A 385 -30.63 -6.25 5.19
N ARG A 386 -29.72 -6.12 4.21
CA ARG A 386 -28.41 -6.73 4.21
C ARG A 386 -27.56 -6.22 5.38
N LEU A 387 -26.84 -7.15 6.02
CA LEU A 387 -25.89 -6.81 7.07
C LEU A 387 -24.83 -5.83 6.55
N GLY A 388 -24.55 -4.78 7.32
CA GLY A 388 -23.63 -3.70 6.92
C GLY A 388 -24.28 -2.54 6.17
N SER A 389 -25.55 -2.65 5.76
CA SER A 389 -26.29 -1.55 5.10
C SER A 389 -27.02 -0.61 6.06
N GLN A 390 -27.11 -0.96 7.35
CA GLN A 390 -27.79 -0.17 8.38
C GLN A 390 -26.92 1.01 8.84
N LYS A 391 -27.47 1.88 9.71
CA LYS A 391 -26.80 3.09 10.21
C LYS A 391 -25.43 2.83 10.85
N SER A 392 -25.25 1.68 11.48
CA SER A 392 -23.98 1.29 12.12
C SER A 392 -22.94 0.74 11.12
N GLY A 393 -23.35 0.48 9.87
CA GLY A 393 -22.47 0.09 8.77
C GLY A 393 -21.63 -1.15 9.10
N GLY A 394 -20.33 -1.08 8.79
CA GLY A 394 -19.38 -2.16 9.09
C GLY A 394 -19.23 -2.50 10.58
N LYS A 395 -19.73 -1.67 11.53
CA LYS A 395 -19.73 -2.04 12.96
C LYS A 395 -20.64 -3.23 13.23
N ASP A 396 -21.78 -3.33 12.54
CA ASP A 396 -22.70 -4.47 12.67
C ASP A 396 -22.07 -5.75 12.09
N VAL A 397 -21.27 -5.61 11.03
CA VAL A 397 -20.53 -6.74 10.46
C VAL A 397 -19.47 -7.24 11.46
N LYS A 398 -18.69 -6.32 12.06
CA LYS A 398 -17.66 -6.65 13.06
C LYS A 398 -18.23 -7.29 14.33
N SER A 399 -19.45 -6.94 14.73
CA SER A 399 -20.07 -7.46 15.97
C SER A 399 -20.72 -8.84 15.80
N HIS A 400 -20.77 -9.37 14.58
CA HIS A 400 -21.39 -10.67 14.30
C HIS A 400 -20.65 -11.82 15.03
N PRO A 401 -21.35 -12.82 15.62
CA PRO A 401 -20.74 -13.93 16.35
C PRO A 401 -19.67 -14.73 15.58
N PHE A 402 -19.73 -14.74 14.26
CA PHE A 402 -18.68 -15.30 13.39
C PHE A 402 -17.28 -14.75 13.72
N PHE A 403 -17.18 -13.46 14.09
CA PHE A 403 -15.93 -12.78 14.44
C PHE A 403 -15.65 -12.72 15.95
N GLN A 404 -16.36 -13.48 16.80
CA GLN A 404 -16.21 -13.39 18.26
C GLN A 404 -14.78 -13.63 18.77
N GLU A 405 -13.98 -14.40 18.02
CA GLU A 405 -12.57 -14.71 18.33
C GLU A 405 -11.59 -13.65 17.82
N ILE A 406 -12.06 -12.66 17.04
CA ILE A 406 -11.23 -11.62 16.45
C ILE A 406 -11.23 -10.37 17.33
N ASN A 407 -10.07 -10.03 17.87
CA ASN A 407 -9.85 -8.71 18.43
C ASN A 407 -9.53 -7.72 17.30
N PHE A 408 -10.54 -7.02 16.78
CA PHE A 408 -10.38 -6.09 15.68
C PHE A 408 -9.40 -4.95 15.96
N ARG A 409 -9.21 -4.53 17.23
CA ARG A 409 -8.24 -3.47 17.57
C ARG A 409 -6.81 -3.96 17.40
N MET A 410 -6.51 -5.16 17.92
CA MET A 410 -5.20 -5.80 17.70
C MET A 410 -4.97 -6.06 16.20
N LEU A 411 -6.03 -6.48 15.48
CA LEU A 411 -5.96 -6.74 14.05
C LEU A 411 -5.67 -5.45 13.26
N GLU A 412 -6.34 -4.34 13.58
CA GLU A 412 -6.07 -3.03 12.96
C GLU A 412 -4.68 -2.49 13.29
N ALA A 413 -4.15 -2.79 14.47
CA ALA A 413 -2.79 -2.45 14.87
C ALA A 413 -1.71 -3.34 14.22
N GLY A 414 -2.09 -4.49 13.64
CA GLY A 414 -1.14 -5.45 13.06
C GLY A 414 -0.40 -6.30 14.07
N CYS A 415 -1.03 -6.53 15.21
CA CYS A 415 -0.48 -7.29 16.32
C CYS A 415 -1.12 -8.69 16.46
N VAL A 416 -1.77 -9.18 15.40
CA VAL A 416 -2.36 -10.53 15.36
C VAL A 416 -1.65 -11.32 14.27
N ASP A 417 -1.02 -12.43 14.64
CA ASP A 417 -0.34 -13.29 13.69
C ASP A 417 -1.35 -14.02 12.78
N PRO A 418 -1.10 -14.07 11.46
CA PRO A 418 -1.95 -14.83 10.54
C PRO A 418 -1.89 -16.34 10.83
N PRO A 419 -3.01 -17.06 10.67
CA PRO A 419 -3.07 -18.52 10.86
C PRO A 419 -2.35 -19.33 9.76
N PHE A 420 -1.85 -18.66 8.73
CA PHE A 420 -1.09 -19.26 7.64
C PHE A 420 -0.02 -18.28 7.15
N LYS A 421 1.22 -18.75 7.07
CA LYS A 421 2.34 -18.01 6.52
C LYS A 421 2.79 -18.66 5.21
N PRO A 422 2.86 -17.91 4.09
CA PRO A 422 3.38 -18.43 2.83
C PRO A 422 4.85 -18.87 2.97
N ASP A 423 5.25 -19.87 2.18
CA ASP A 423 6.65 -20.31 2.09
C ASP A 423 7.47 -19.27 1.30
N PRO A 424 8.51 -18.66 1.90
CA PRO A 424 9.29 -17.62 1.24
C PRO A 424 10.08 -18.11 0.02
N SER A 425 10.35 -19.42 -0.07
CA SER A 425 11.04 -20.04 -1.22
C SER A 425 10.13 -20.24 -2.43
N GLN A 426 8.81 -20.11 -2.24
CA GLN A 426 7.81 -20.35 -3.27
C GLN A 426 7.36 -19.06 -3.95
N VAL A 427 6.97 -19.20 -5.21
CA VAL A 427 6.41 -18.11 -6.01
C VAL A 427 4.96 -18.45 -6.34
N TYR A 428 4.03 -17.88 -5.58
CA TYR A 428 2.59 -18.13 -5.66
C TYR A 428 1.92 -17.37 -6.81
N CYS A 429 2.33 -17.63 -8.05
CA CYS A 429 1.66 -17.09 -9.24
C CYS A 429 1.89 -17.99 -10.44
N THR A 430 1.08 -17.78 -11.48
CA THR A 430 1.16 -18.56 -12.72
C THR A 430 2.56 -18.48 -13.33
N ASP A 431 2.98 -19.57 -13.99
CA ASP A 431 4.22 -19.60 -14.76
C ASP A 431 4.26 -18.47 -15.77
N VAL A 432 5.45 -17.86 -15.95
CA VAL A 432 5.61 -16.66 -16.79
C VAL A 432 5.12 -16.90 -18.22
N GLN A 433 5.26 -18.13 -18.74
CA GLN A 433 4.86 -18.48 -20.10
C GLN A 433 3.36 -18.66 -20.28
N ASP A 434 2.65 -18.98 -19.20
CA ASP A 434 1.19 -19.11 -19.22
C ASP A 434 0.50 -17.74 -19.09
N ILE A 435 1.28 -16.68 -18.84
CA ILE A 435 0.77 -15.31 -18.84
C ILE A 435 0.71 -14.82 -20.29
N GLU A 436 -0.50 -14.84 -20.85
CA GLU A 436 -0.74 -14.41 -22.23
C GLU A 436 -0.13 -13.04 -22.55
N GLU A 437 0.53 -12.90 -23.70
CA GLU A 437 1.04 -11.61 -24.17
C GLU A 437 -0.09 -10.70 -24.69
N PHE A 438 0.15 -9.39 -24.71
CA PHE A 438 -0.75 -8.46 -25.41
C PHE A 438 -0.45 -8.44 -26.90
N SER A 439 -1.50 -8.48 -27.73
CA SER A 439 -1.35 -8.20 -29.14
C SER A 439 -0.91 -6.76 -29.35
N THR A 440 0.12 -6.54 -30.17
CA THR A 440 0.61 -5.19 -30.46
C THR A 440 -0.48 -4.34 -31.12
N VAL A 441 -0.77 -3.19 -30.52
CA VAL A 441 -1.73 -2.23 -31.09
C VAL A 441 -1.00 -1.28 -32.05
N LYS A 442 -1.39 -1.30 -33.32
CA LYS A 442 -0.91 -0.39 -34.37
C LYS A 442 -1.92 0.72 -34.66
N GLY A 443 -1.47 1.83 -35.25
CA GLY A 443 -2.33 2.92 -35.73
C GLY A 443 -2.89 3.85 -34.64
N VAL A 444 -2.29 3.84 -33.44
CA VAL A 444 -2.65 4.77 -32.36
C VAL A 444 -1.71 5.97 -32.41
N HIS A 445 -2.27 7.16 -32.54
CA HIS A 445 -1.55 8.43 -32.51
C HIS A 445 -1.90 9.18 -31.23
N PHE A 446 -0.89 9.73 -30.56
CA PHE A 446 -1.07 10.55 -29.37
C PHE A 446 -1.19 12.02 -29.74
N ASP A 447 -2.09 12.73 -29.06
CA ASP A 447 -2.38 14.15 -29.22
C ASP A 447 -2.20 14.90 -27.88
N GLN A 448 -2.54 16.19 -27.86
CA GLN A 448 -2.31 17.04 -26.69
C GLN A 448 -3.15 16.64 -25.47
N THR A 449 -4.31 16.02 -25.67
CA THR A 449 -5.17 15.56 -24.56
C THR A 449 -4.54 14.37 -23.85
N ASP A 450 -3.87 13.48 -24.59
CA ASP A 450 -3.09 12.38 -24.00
C ASP A 450 -1.93 12.91 -23.14
N ILE A 451 -1.20 13.91 -23.65
CA ILE A 451 -0.06 14.50 -22.93
C ILE A 451 -0.54 15.13 -21.61
N PHE A 452 -1.68 15.81 -21.64
CA PHE A 452 -2.29 16.37 -20.43
C PHE A 452 -2.67 15.25 -19.44
N PHE A 453 -3.36 14.21 -19.89
CA PHE A 453 -3.70 13.04 -19.08
C PHE A 453 -2.46 12.40 -18.44
N TYR A 454 -1.38 12.20 -19.22
CA TYR A 454 -0.14 11.62 -18.70
C TYR A 454 0.52 12.50 -17.64
N SER A 455 0.44 13.82 -17.78
CA SER A 455 0.95 14.76 -16.78
C SER A 455 0.17 14.69 -15.46
N GLN A 456 -1.14 14.49 -15.51
CA GLN A 456 -1.98 14.29 -14.31
C GLN A 456 -1.73 12.94 -13.65
N PHE A 457 -1.32 11.94 -14.42
CA PHE A 457 -0.97 10.62 -13.91
C PHE A 457 0.40 10.61 -13.20
N ASN A 458 1.38 11.34 -13.73
CA ASN A 458 2.77 11.34 -13.29
C ASN A 458 3.01 12.20 -12.04
N THR A 459 2.50 11.76 -10.89
CA THR A 459 2.60 12.49 -9.60
C THR A 459 3.89 12.20 -8.82
N GLY A 460 4.71 11.26 -9.27
CA GLY A 460 5.99 10.91 -8.62
C GLY A 460 5.78 10.04 -7.37
N SER A 461 6.42 10.39 -6.26
CA SER A 461 6.37 9.64 -5.00
C SER A 461 5.13 9.99 -4.18
N ASN A 462 4.47 9.00 -3.59
CA ASN A 462 3.51 9.22 -2.52
C ASN A 462 4.25 9.50 -1.20
N SER A 463 4.06 10.69 -0.64
CA SER A 463 4.78 11.20 0.54
C SER A 463 4.82 10.20 1.71
N ILE A 464 3.66 9.73 2.18
CA ILE A 464 3.59 8.89 3.39
C ILE A 464 4.30 7.55 3.14
N ILE A 465 4.01 6.91 2.00
CA ILE A 465 4.56 5.60 1.67
C ILE A 465 6.07 5.68 1.41
N TRP A 466 6.54 6.71 0.72
CA TRP A 466 7.96 6.95 0.45
C TRP A 466 8.77 7.18 1.74
N GLN A 467 8.21 7.94 2.68
CA GLN A 467 8.85 8.18 3.97
C GLN A 467 8.91 6.91 4.82
N ASN A 468 7.82 6.13 4.86
CA ASN A 468 7.81 4.82 5.53
C ASN A 468 8.84 3.87 4.90
N GLU A 469 8.96 3.83 3.58
CA GLU A 469 9.98 3.03 2.89
C GLU A 469 11.40 3.37 3.38
N LEU A 470 11.75 4.65 3.47
CA LEU A 470 13.08 5.05 3.93
C LEU A 470 13.35 4.64 5.39
N ILE A 471 12.33 4.71 6.24
CA ILE A 471 12.40 4.29 7.64
C ILE A 471 12.54 2.77 7.74
N GLU A 472 11.62 2.02 7.11
CA GLU A 472 11.59 0.55 7.15
C GLU A 472 12.86 -0.06 6.58
N THR A 473 13.42 0.57 5.55
CA THR A 473 14.67 0.08 4.96
C THR A 473 15.89 0.52 5.75
N GLY A 474 15.80 1.39 6.76
CA GLY A 474 16.93 1.93 7.52
C GLY A 474 17.71 3.05 6.82
N CYS A 475 17.24 3.51 5.64
CA CYS A 475 17.87 4.62 4.92
C CYS A 475 17.77 5.92 5.71
N PHE A 476 16.66 6.16 6.40
CA PHE A 476 16.47 7.34 7.24
C PHE A 476 17.52 7.38 8.35
N GLU A 477 17.65 6.32 9.14
CA GLU A 477 18.57 6.23 10.27
C GLU A 477 20.04 6.37 9.83
N GLU A 478 20.41 5.79 8.68
CA GLU A 478 21.79 5.85 8.17
C GLU A 478 22.17 7.21 7.53
N LEU A 479 21.22 7.95 6.96
CA LEU A 479 21.48 9.23 6.30
C LEU A 479 21.20 10.43 7.21
N ASN A 480 20.26 10.32 8.15
CA ASN A 480 19.81 11.40 9.03
C ASN A 480 20.82 11.67 10.15
N VAL A 481 22.04 12.04 9.78
CA VAL A 481 23.14 12.36 10.69
C VAL A 481 23.34 13.86 10.82
N PHE A 482 23.67 14.31 12.04
CA PHE A 482 24.01 15.70 12.34
C PHE A 482 25.51 15.81 12.67
N GLY A 483 26.00 17.04 12.78
CA GLY A 483 27.39 17.34 13.12
C GLY A 483 27.75 16.92 14.55
N PRO A 484 29.06 16.89 14.89
CA PRO A 484 29.54 16.53 16.22
C PRO A 484 28.87 17.34 17.32
N LYS A 485 28.61 16.70 18.47
CA LYS A 485 27.97 17.31 19.64
C LYS A 485 26.61 17.96 19.35
N GLY A 486 25.87 17.47 18.35
CA GLY A 486 24.55 17.99 17.98
C GLY A 486 24.58 19.29 17.19
N SER A 487 25.70 19.61 16.53
CA SER A 487 25.80 20.76 15.62
C SER A 487 25.18 20.49 14.25
N ALA A 488 24.95 21.53 13.46
CA ALA A 488 24.51 21.37 12.06
C ALA A 488 25.60 20.69 11.22
N SER A 489 25.21 19.74 10.38
CA SER A 489 26.12 19.12 9.40
C SER A 489 26.44 20.09 8.24
N PRO A 490 27.52 19.89 7.47
CA PRO A 490 27.92 20.82 6.40
C PRO A 490 26.83 21.13 5.37
N ASP A 491 26.01 20.14 5.02
CA ASP A 491 24.88 20.29 4.09
C ASP A 491 23.73 21.17 4.64
N LEU A 492 23.68 21.39 5.95
CA LEU A 492 22.72 22.26 6.64
C LEU A 492 23.24 23.69 6.86
N ILE A 493 24.47 23.99 6.45
CA ILE A 493 25.06 25.33 6.61
C ILE A 493 24.74 26.18 5.38
N TRP A 494 23.91 27.20 5.56
CA TRP A 494 23.48 28.12 4.49
C TRP A 494 24.62 28.89 3.83
N SER A 495 25.67 29.22 4.57
CA SER A 495 26.83 29.97 4.08
C SER A 495 27.83 29.12 3.31
N GLN A 496 27.74 27.78 3.38
CA GLN A 496 28.62 26.89 2.64
C GLN A 496 28.04 26.60 1.25
N ALA A 497 28.77 27.02 0.22
CA ALA A 497 28.42 26.70 -1.16
C ALA A 497 28.49 25.17 -1.40
N PRO A 498 27.62 24.60 -2.25
CA PRO A 498 27.64 23.17 -2.54
C PRO A 498 29.01 22.75 -3.09
N GLU A 499 29.64 21.75 -2.47
CA GLU A 499 30.88 21.19 -3.01
C GLU A 499 30.61 20.56 -4.38
N SER A 500 31.27 21.07 -5.42
CA SER A 500 31.10 20.51 -6.77
C SER A 500 31.62 19.06 -6.81
N PRO A 501 30.91 18.12 -7.49
CA PRO A 501 31.35 16.72 -7.59
C PRO A 501 32.77 16.56 -8.15
N LYS A 502 33.19 17.50 -9.00
CA LYS A 502 34.55 17.55 -9.59
C LYS A 502 35.64 17.89 -8.55
N ARG A 503 35.33 18.69 -7.53
CA ARG A 503 36.29 19.06 -6.47
C ARG A 503 36.57 17.90 -5.50
N SER A 504 35.63 16.99 -5.27
CA SER A 504 35.87 15.82 -4.41
C SER A 504 36.79 14.79 -5.08
N LEU A 505 36.68 14.63 -6.41
CA LEU A 505 37.61 13.79 -7.19
C LEU A 505 39.03 14.35 -7.15
N LEU A 506 39.19 15.68 -7.34
CA LEU A 506 40.48 16.35 -7.22
C LEU A 506 41.04 16.22 -5.79
N ARG A 507 40.22 16.43 -4.74
CA ARG A 507 40.67 16.20 -3.34
C ARG A 507 41.08 14.75 -3.08
N ARG A 508 40.44 13.77 -3.71
CA ARG A 508 40.79 12.34 -3.58
C ARG A 508 42.04 11.96 -4.38
N ILE A 509 42.38 12.71 -5.43
CA ILE A 509 43.61 12.57 -6.20
C ILE A 509 44.79 13.27 -5.50
N PHE A 510 44.55 14.41 -4.84
CA PHE A 510 45.60 15.20 -4.18
C PHE A 510 45.83 14.87 -2.69
N ARG A 511 45.00 14.05 -2.06
CA ARG A 511 45.32 13.40 -0.78
C ARG A 511 45.72 11.95 -1.03
N GLY A 512 46.99 11.76 -1.36
CA GLY A 512 47.62 10.43 -1.33
C GLY A 512 47.55 9.82 0.09
N PRO A 513 47.73 8.50 0.22
CA PRO A 513 47.62 7.81 1.50
C PRO A 513 48.67 8.37 2.47
N THR A 514 48.20 8.90 3.59
CA THR A 514 49.06 9.23 4.72
C THR A 514 49.60 7.90 5.28
N VAL A 515 50.82 7.55 4.90
CA VAL A 515 51.55 6.43 5.50
C VAL A 515 51.76 6.77 6.97
N ILE A 516 51.09 6.01 7.84
CA ILE A 516 51.39 5.98 9.27
C ILE A 516 52.76 5.31 9.39
N SER A 517 53.82 6.10 9.57
CA SER A 517 55.14 5.56 9.92
C SER A 517 55.16 5.21 11.41
N GLY A 518 54.99 3.92 11.70
CA GLY A 518 55.13 3.35 13.03
C GLY A 518 55.90 2.02 12.99
N ILE A 519 57.19 2.11 13.32
CA ILE A 519 58.02 1.16 14.08
C ILE A 519 58.25 -0.25 13.46
N PHE A 520 59.50 -0.51 13.05
CA PHE A 520 60.24 -1.74 13.41
C PHE A 520 61.76 -1.48 13.46
N GLN A 521 62.40 -2.14 14.43
CA GLN A 521 63.75 -1.97 14.97
C GLN A 521 64.89 -2.47 14.08
N GLY A 522 66.15 -2.07 14.40
CA GLY A 522 67.32 -2.91 14.09
C GLY A 522 68.71 -2.24 14.15
N HIS A 523 69.40 -2.43 15.27
CA HIS A 523 70.86 -2.52 15.46
C HIS A 523 71.79 -1.31 15.26
N LYS A 524 72.30 -0.79 16.39
CA LYS A 524 73.68 -1.04 16.84
C LYS A 524 73.76 -1.07 18.35
#